data_AF-A0A1B1A1H4-F1
#
_entry.id   AF-A0A1B1A1H4-F1
#
_cell.length_a   1.000
_cell.length_b   1.000
_cell.length_c   1.000
_cell.angle_alpha   90.00
_cell.angle_beta   90.00
_cell.angle_gamma   90.00
#
_symmetry.space_group_name_H-M   'P 1'
#
loop_
_entity.id
_entity.type
_entity.pdbx_description
1 polymer ?
#
loop_
_entity_poly.entity_id
_entity_poly.type
_entity_poly.pdbx_seq_one_letter_code
_entity_poly.pdbx_strand_id
1 'polypeptide(L)'
;MSDANLFQLGIGLETGAHEEDTARGVPTAIVNSLVDADREDHFIRRDGKVFAGTHLIIEVMKGTGLDCQPRIEDAFRKMVEVCGATLLHIHTHKFSPQGVSGVAVLAESHISVHTWPEIGYGAFDVFMCGDAEPWKAVDVLKSAFETDVVEVRELLRGEEIVAKEIAA
;
A
#
# COMPACT_ATOMS: atom_id res chain seq x y z
N MET A 1 19.10 29.53 -26.02
CA MET A 1 17.63 29.66 -26.10
C MET A 1 17.07 28.25 -26.23
N SER A 2 16.37 27.81 -25.18
CA SER A 2 15.44 26.66 -25.11
C SER A 2 15.88 25.32 -25.73
N ASP A 3 16.60 24.51 -24.94
CA ASP A 3 16.55 23.05 -25.08
C ASP A 3 15.25 22.56 -24.43
N ALA A 4 14.27 22.25 -25.27
CA ALA A 4 13.04 21.57 -24.86
C ALA A 4 13.36 20.08 -24.69
N ASN A 5 13.52 19.63 -23.44
CA ASN A 5 13.49 18.21 -23.10
C ASN A 5 12.09 17.67 -23.38
N LEU A 6 11.97 16.99 -24.51
CA LEU A 6 10.80 16.27 -24.96
C LEU A 6 10.56 15.08 -24.02
N PHE A 7 9.45 15.11 -23.29
CA PHE A 7 8.93 13.97 -22.53
C PHE A 7 8.83 12.75 -23.46
N GLN A 8 9.66 11.74 -23.23
CA GLN A 8 9.58 10.47 -23.91
C GLN A 8 8.52 9.62 -23.16
N LEU A 9 7.27 9.73 -23.62
CA LEU A 9 6.16 8.89 -23.17
C LEU A 9 6.51 7.41 -23.42
N GLY A 10 6.28 6.59 -22.40
CA GLY A 10 6.63 5.17 -22.36
C GLY A 10 5.86 4.34 -23.38
N ILE A 11 6.47 4.12 -24.54
CA ILE A 11 6.05 3.12 -25.51
C ILE A 11 7.10 2.00 -25.44
N GLY A 12 6.81 0.93 -24.71
CA GLY A 12 7.75 -0.19 -24.64
C GLY A 12 7.62 -1.17 -23.47
N LEU A 13 6.46 -1.26 -22.82
CA LEU A 13 6.11 -2.44 -22.04
C LEU A 13 4.83 -2.99 -22.64
N GLU A 14 4.91 -4.16 -23.29
CA GLU A 14 3.74 -5.00 -23.49
C GLU A 14 3.25 -5.41 -22.10
N THR A 15 2.39 -4.58 -21.51
CA THR A 15 1.58 -5.01 -20.38
C THR A 15 0.68 -6.11 -20.93
N GLY A 16 0.69 -7.30 -20.33
CA GLY A 16 -0.28 -8.37 -20.62
C GLY A 16 -1.72 -8.00 -20.20
N ALA A 17 -2.11 -6.74 -20.43
CA ALA A 17 -3.41 -6.19 -20.11
C ALA A 17 -4.43 -6.81 -21.08
N HIS A 18 -5.25 -7.70 -20.53
CA HIS A 18 -6.43 -8.21 -21.22
C HIS A 18 -7.52 -7.13 -21.25
N GLU A 19 -8.38 -7.18 -22.28
CA GLU A 19 -9.58 -6.34 -22.31
C GLU A 19 -10.42 -6.58 -21.05
N GLU A 20 -10.86 -5.49 -20.40
CA GLU A 20 -11.71 -5.55 -19.22
C GLU A 20 -13.11 -6.06 -19.61
N ASP A 21 -13.58 -7.12 -18.95
CA ASP A 21 -14.97 -7.57 -19.08
C ASP A 21 -15.88 -6.60 -18.31
N THR A 22 -16.87 -6.03 -18.99
CA THR A 22 -17.76 -5.00 -18.44
C THR A 22 -19.08 -5.57 -17.91
N ALA A 23 -19.26 -6.90 -17.95
CA ALA A 23 -20.41 -7.57 -17.35
C ALA A 23 -20.47 -7.30 -15.83
N ARG A 24 -21.66 -6.93 -15.32
CA ARG A 24 -21.85 -6.65 -13.89
C ARG A 24 -22.17 -7.93 -13.12
N GLY A 25 -21.46 -8.14 -12.02
CA GLY A 25 -21.57 -9.32 -11.15
C GLY A 25 -20.37 -10.25 -11.33
N VAL A 26 -19.95 -10.94 -10.27
CA VAL A 26 -18.87 -11.92 -10.36
C VAL A 26 -19.51 -13.28 -10.66
N PRO A 27 -19.27 -13.91 -11.82
CA PRO A 27 -19.80 -15.24 -12.10
C PRO A 27 -19.42 -16.24 -11.00
N THR A 28 -20.35 -17.08 -10.56
CA THR A 28 -20.10 -18.10 -9.51
C THR A 28 -18.89 -18.99 -9.82
N ALA A 29 -18.61 -19.26 -11.10
CA ALA A 29 -17.41 -19.99 -11.52
C ALA A 29 -16.10 -19.27 -11.18
N ILE A 30 -16.06 -17.94 -11.24
CA ILE A 30 -14.91 -17.11 -10.85
C ILE A 30 -14.77 -17.08 -9.33
N VAL A 31 -15.89 -17.01 -8.60
CA VAL A 31 -15.89 -17.07 -7.12
C VAL A 31 -15.35 -18.41 -6.64
N ASN A 32 -15.83 -19.51 -7.22
CA ASN A 32 -15.37 -20.86 -6.90
C ASN A 32 -13.88 -21.06 -7.21
N SER A 33 -13.35 -20.42 -8.25
CA SER A 33 -11.90 -20.46 -8.51
C SER A 33 -11.10 -19.54 -7.60
N LEU A 34 -11.67 -18.44 -7.09
CA LEU A 34 -10.99 -17.54 -6.12
C LEU A 34 -10.82 -18.19 -4.74
N VAL A 35 -11.69 -19.12 -4.37
CA VAL A 35 -11.57 -19.87 -3.10
C VAL A 35 -10.69 -21.11 -3.21
N ASP A 36 -10.34 -21.52 -4.43
CA ASP A 36 -9.44 -22.64 -4.66
C ASP A 36 -8.07 -22.33 -4.05
N ALA A 37 -7.57 -23.23 -3.21
CA ALA A 37 -6.30 -23.08 -2.51
C ALA A 37 -5.09 -23.31 -3.44
N ASP A 38 -5.29 -24.02 -4.54
CA ASP A 38 -4.23 -24.36 -5.50
C ASP A 38 -4.12 -23.33 -6.64
N ARG A 39 -4.88 -22.23 -6.57
CA ARG A 39 -4.84 -21.16 -7.57
C ARG A 39 -3.60 -20.29 -7.37
N GLU A 40 -2.83 -20.14 -8.44
CA GLU A 40 -1.75 -19.15 -8.52
C GLU A 40 -2.34 -17.74 -8.72
N ASP A 41 -2.62 -17.04 -7.62
CA ASP A 41 -3.06 -15.64 -7.60
C ASP A 41 -2.49 -14.89 -6.38
N HIS A 42 -2.79 -13.58 -6.29
CA HIS A 42 -2.34 -12.72 -5.19
C HIS A 42 -3.38 -12.60 -4.06
N PHE A 43 -4.47 -13.39 -4.09
CA PHE A 43 -5.47 -13.37 -3.03
C PHE A 43 -4.96 -14.06 -1.78
N ILE A 44 -5.17 -13.42 -0.64
CA ILE A 44 -4.78 -13.92 0.67
C ILE A 44 -5.92 -14.77 1.23
N ARG A 45 -5.57 -15.99 1.64
CA ARG A 45 -6.48 -16.97 2.26
C ARG A 45 -6.03 -17.15 3.72
N ARG A 46 -6.74 -16.54 4.68
CA ARG A 46 -6.38 -16.53 6.12
C ARG A 46 -7.62 -16.66 6.99
N ASP A 47 -7.60 -17.57 7.96
CA ASP A 47 -8.68 -17.80 8.94
C ASP A 47 -10.08 -18.00 8.31
N GLY A 48 -10.15 -18.73 7.19
CA GLY A 48 -11.40 -18.98 6.48
C GLY A 48 -11.93 -17.79 5.68
N LYS A 49 -11.13 -16.73 5.53
CA LYS A 49 -11.43 -15.54 4.73
C LYS A 49 -10.55 -15.51 3.48
N VAL A 50 -11.09 -14.95 2.41
CA VAL A 50 -10.37 -14.68 1.17
C VAL A 50 -10.50 -13.20 0.84
N PHE A 51 -9.38 -12.52 0.63
CA PHE A 51 -9.34 -11.08 0.40
C PHE A 51 -8.13 -10.70 -0.46
N ALA A 52 -8.19 -9.57 -1.15
CA ALA A 52 -7.14 -9.13 -2.06
C ALA A 52 -5.87 -8.64 -1.34
N GLY A 53 -5.99 -8.10 -0.14
CA GLY A 53 -4.84 -7.71 0.67
C GLY A 53 -5.20 -7.09 2.02
N THR A 54 -4.19 -6.89 2.86
CA THR A 54 -4.32 -6.28 4.18
C THR A 54 -3.94 -4.82 4.10
N HIS A 55 -4.85 -3.94 4.52
CA HIS A 55 -4.66 -2.49 4.54
C HIS A 55 -4.67 -1.98 5.98
N LEU A 56 -3.52 -1.48 6.43
CA LEU A 56 -3.36 -0.86 7.73
C LEU A 56 -3.53 0.65 7.60
N ILE A 57 -4.48 1.20 8.36
CA ILE A 57 -4.61 2.64 8.60
C ILE A 57 -3.90 2.93 9.92
N ILE A 58 -2.79 3.68 9.84
CA ILE A 58 -1.83 3.82 10.93
C ILE A 58 -1.75 5.30 11.35
N GLU A 59 -1.97 5.54 12.63
CA GLU A 59 -1.87 6.85 13.27
C GLU A 59 -0.56 6.89 14.08
N VAL A 60 0.47 7.57 13.57
CA VAL A 60 1.71 7.84 14.31
C VAL A 60 1.52 9.11 15.13
N MET A 61 1.61 9.02 16.45
CA MET A 61 1.41 10.13 17.37
C MET A 61 2.67 10.42 18.19
N LYS A 62 2.86 11.69 18.58
CA LYS A 62 4.05 12.17 19.32
C LYS A 62 5.37 11.82 18.62
N GLY A 63 5.36 11.70 17.29
CA GLY A 63 6.53 11.38 16.50
C GLY A 63 7.45 12.58 16.28
N THR A 64 8.75 12.31 16.06
CA THR A 64 9.77 13.30 15.72
C THR A 64 10.30 13.07 14.29
N GLY A 65 10.88 14.10 13.68
CA GLY A 65 11.43 13.99 12.32
C GLY A 65 10.39 13.87 11.20
N LEU A 66 9.11 14.14 11.48
CA LEU A 66 8.00 14.12 10.52
C LEU A 66 8.13 15.20 9.42
N ASP A 67 8.95 16.23 9.62
CA ASP A 67 9.24 17.25 8.60
C ASP A 67 10.46 16.87 7.70
N CYS A 68 11.00 15.67 7.85
CA CYS A 68 12.21 15.23 7.12
C CYS A 68 11.84 14.31 5.97
N GLN A 69 11.79 14.87 4.75
CA GLN A 69 11.49 14.12 3.53
C GLN A 69 12.42 12.91 3.31
N PRO A 70 13.76 13.01 3.44
CA PRO A 70 14.64 11.83 3.35
C PRO A 70 14.32 10.73 4.37
N ARG A 71 13.99 11.09 5.62
CA ARG A 71 13.62 10.11 6.66
C ARG A 71 12.36 9.34 6.28
N ILE A 72 11.39 10.00 5.64
CA ILE A 72 10.17 9.36 5.15
C ILE A 72 10.47 8.41 3.99
N GLU A 73 11.33 8.81 3.05
CA GLU A 73 11.76 7.93 1.95
C GLU A 73 12.50 6.70 2.45
N ASP A 74 13.38 6.87 3.44
CA ASP A 74 14.09 5.76 4.08
C ASP A 74 13.12 4.83 4.83
N ALA A 75 12.13 5.38 5.54
CA ALA A 75 11.09 4.59 6.18
C ALA A 75 10.28 3.79 5.16
N PHE A 76 9.91 4.38 4.01
CA PHE A 76 9.24 3.67 2.92
C PHE A 76 10.08 2.51 2.40
N ARG A 77 11.35 2.74 2.07
CA ARG A 77 12.27 1.69 1.61
C ARG A 77 12.41 0.57 2.63
N LYS A 78 12.52 0.94 3.91
CA LYS A 78 12.67 -0.04 4.98
C LYS A 78 11.40 -0.87 5.18
N MET A 79 10.23 -0.25 5.15
CA MET A 79 8.94 -0.96 5.21
C MET A 79 8.79 -1.93 4.04
N VAL A 80 9.11 -1.52 2.82
CA VAL A 80 9.09 -2.41 1.65
C VAL A 80 9.99 -3.64 1.88
N GLU A 81 11.23 -3.41 2.29
CA GLU A 81 12.21 -4.48 2.52
C GLU A 81 11.72 -5.48 3.58
N VAL A 82 11.32 -5.00 4.77
CA VAL A 82 10.98 -5.90 5.88
C VAL A 82 9.64 -6.60 5.69
N CYS A 83 8.69 -5.95 5.00
CA CYS A 83 7.39 -6.53 4.70
C CYS A 83 7.43 -7.47 3.50
N GLY A 84 8.54 -7.56 2.75
CA GLY A 84 8.63 -8.43 1.57
C GLY A 84 7.84 -7.92 0.36
N ALA A 85 7.64 -6.60 0.25
CA ALA A 85 6.95 -6.00 -0.89
C ALA A 85 7.93 -5.63 -2.02
N THR A 86 7.40 -5.44 -3.23
CA THR A 86 8.16 -4.95 -4.39
C THR A 86 7.89 -3.48 -4.62
N LEU A 87 8.91 -2.64 -4.44
CA LEU A 87 8.84 -1.21 -4.71
C LEU A 87 8.96 -0.92 -6.21
N LEU A 88 8.03 -0.13 -6.75
CA LEU A 88 8.13 0.44 -8.10
C LEU A 88 8.73 1.84 -8.05
N HIS A 89 8.06 2.76 -7.36
CA HIS A 89 8.43 4.19 -7.32
C HIS A 89 8.13 4.82 -5.97
N ILE A 90 8.89 5.85 -5.60
CA ILE A 90 8.60 6.72 -4.45
C ILE A 90 8.44 8.15 -4.95
N HIS A 91 7.37 8.80 -4.50
CA HIS A 91 7.13 10.22 -4.73
C HIS A 91 6.82 10.90 -3.40
N THR A 92 7.53 11.99 -3.12
CA THR A 92 7.39 12.76 -1.88
C THR A 92 7.38 14.25 -2.20
N HIS A 93 6.68 15.01 -1.36
CA HIS A 93 6.59 16.46 -1.45
C HIS A 93 6.66 17.06 -0.05
N LYS A 94 7.68 17.88 0.21
CA LYS A 94 7.78 18.69 1.42
C LYS A 94 7.09 20.04 1.22
N PHE A 95 6.24 20.40 2.16
CA PHE A 95 5.52 21.67 2.20
C PHE A 95 6.30 22.73 2.98
N SER A 96 5.89 23.99 2.78
CA SER A 96 6.30 25.15 3.58
C SER A 96 5.07 25.68 4.33
N PRO A 97 5.17 25.98 5.64
CA PRO A 97 6.39 26.00 6.45
C PRO A 97 6.93 24.63 6.87
N GLN A 98 6.10 23.58 6.86
CA GLN A 98 6.48 22.23 7.28
C GLN A 98 5.46 21.18 6.79
N GLY A 99 5.83 19.91 6.92
CA GLY A 99 5.02 18.75 6.60
C GLY A 99 5.43 18.09 5.29
N VAL A 100 5.14 16.81 5.15
CA VAL A 100 5.46 15.99 3.99
C VAL A 100 4.25 15.14 3.61
N SER A 101 3.95 15.10 2.32
CA SER A 101 3.10 14.08 1.72
C SER A 101 3.97 13.12 0.93
N GLY A 102 3.68 11.82 0.96
CA GLY A 102 4.44 10.84 0.21
C GLY A 102 3.63 9.61 -0.17
N VAL A 103 4.02 8.96 -1.26
CA VAL A 103 3.52 7.66 -1.68
C VAL A 103 4.66 6.80 -2.20
N ALA A 104 4.72 5.55 -1.76
CA ALA A 104 5.47 4.48 -2.40
C ALA A 104 4.48 3.58 -3.15
N VAL A 105 4.63 3.52 -4.47
CA VAL A 105 3.85 2.63 -5.33
C VAL A 105 4.52 1.27 -5.32
N LEU A 106 3.76 0.24 -4.95
CA LEU A 106 4.19 -1.15 -4.94
C LEU A 106 3.61 -1.89 -6.15
N ALA A 107 4.08 -3.10 -6.43
CA ALA A 107 3.64 -3.87 -7.60
C ALA A 107 2.10 -3.95 -7.74
N GLU A 108 1.36 -4.04 -6.64
CA GLU A 108 -0.11 -4.18 -6.63
C GLU A 108 -0.81 -3.36 -5.53
N SER A 109 -0.08 -2.46 -4.87
CA SER A 109 -0.57 -1.77 -3.67
C SER A 109 0.22 -0.49 -3.41
N HIS A 110 0.15 0.07 -2.19
CA HIS A 110 0.85 1.31 -1.86
C HIS A 110 1.17 1.46 -0.38
N ILE A 111 2.12 2.35 -0.11
CA ILE A 111 2.30 2.99 1.19
C ILE A 111 2.10 4.49 0.98
N SER A 112 1.28 5.17 1.78
CA SER A 112 1.17 6.64 1.75
C SER A 112 1.36 7.27 3.12
N VAL A 113 1.69 8.56 3.11
CA VAL A 113 1.82 9.38 4.32
C VAL A 113 1.35 10.81 4.10
N HIS A 114 0.73 11.37 5.13
CA HIS A 114 0.58 12.80 5.35
C HIS A 114 1.03 13.16 6.78
N THR A 115 1.87 14.18 6.95
CA THR A 115 2.40 14.55 8.27
C THR A 115 2.00 15.96 8.70
N TRP A 116 1.77 16.14 10.01
CA TRP A 116 1.59 17.41 10.72
C TRP A 116 2.62 17.51 11.86
N PRO A 117 3.86 17.94 11.56
CA PRO A 117 4.95 17.98 12.52
C PRO A 117 4.68 18.85 13.76
N GLU A 118 3.82 19.87 13.65
CA GLU A 118 3.47 20.84 14.70
C GLU A 118 2.79 20.20 15.91
N ILE A 119 2.17 19.04 15.69
CA ILE A 119 1.50 18.24 16.73
C ILE A 119 2.12 16.84 16.83
N GLY A 120 3.25 16.59 16.15
CA GLY A 120 3.92 15.30 16.13
C GLY A 120 3.08 14.17 15.55
N TYR A 121 2.29 14.45 14.51
CA TYR A 121 1.33 13.50 13.93
C TYR A 121 1.68 13.11 12.50
N GLY A 122 1.51 11.83 12.16
CA GLY A 122 1.60 11.31 10.80
C GLY A 122 0.51 10.28 10.55
N ALA A 123 -0.29 10.49 9.52
CA ALA A 123 -1.25 9.51 9.02
C ALA A 123 -0.57 8.67 7.94
N PHE A 124 -0.52 7.36 8.13
CA PHE A 124 0.07 6.41 7.19
C PHE A 124 -0.97 5.39 6.73
N ASP A 125 -0.93 5.05 5.45
CA ASP A 125 -1.67 3.92 4.88
C ASP A 125 -0.65 2.89 4.41
N VAL A 126 -0.76 1.65 4.87
CA VAL A 126 0.09 0.53 4.42
C VAL A 126 -0.81 -0.55 3.86
N PHE A 127 -0.95 -0.58 2.54
CA PHE A 127 -1.71 -1.60 1.84
C PHE A 127 -0.76 -2.57 1.14
N MET A 128 -0.89 -3.86 1.42
CA MET A 128 -0.08 -4.91 0.80
C MET A 128 -0.92 -6.15 0.47
N CYS A 129 -0.56 -6.82 -0.63
CA CYS A 129 -1.21 -8.01 -1.19
C CYS A 129 -0.23 -9.21 -1.18
N GLY A 130 -0.73 -10.41 -1.45
CA GLY A 130 0.09 -11.63 -1.51
C GLY A 130 0.79 -11.98 -0.19
N ASP A 131 2.03 -12.44 -0.28
CA ASP A 131 2.83 -12.94 0.86
C ASP A 131 3.44 -11.82 1.74
N ALA A 132 3.15 -10.55 1.44
CA ALA A 132 3.70 -9.44 2.18
C ALA A 132 3.14 -9.36 3.62
N GLU A 133 3.97 -8.91 4.56
CA GLU A 133 3.65 -8.85 5.99
C GLU A 133 3.53 -7.40 6.49
N PRO A 134 2.41 -6.70 6.23
CA PRO A 134 2.29 -5.25 6.47
C PRO A 134 2.43 -4.84 7.93
N TRP A 135 2.15 -5.72 8.89
CA TRP A 135 2.32 -5.41 10.33
C TRP A 135 3.77 -5.11 10.73
N LYS A 136 4.76 -5.62 9.99
CA LYS A 136 6.17 -5.29 10.22
C LYS A 136 6.48 -3.81 9.96
N ALA A 137 5.64 -3.12 9.18
CA ALA A 137 5.77 -1.68 8.95
C ALA A 137 5.61 -0.87 10.24
N VAL A 138 4.82 -1.33 11.20
CA VAL A 138 4.54 -0.62 12.46
C VAL A 138 5.83 -0.41 13.26
N ASP A 139 6.69 -1.43 13.36
CA ASP A 139 7.97 -1.32 14.08
C ASP A 139 8.97 -0.41 13.38
N VAL A 140 8.93 -0.35 12.04
CA VAL A 140 9.70 0.60 11.25
C VAL A 140 9.25 2.03 11.56
N LEU A 141 7.94 2.30 11.59
CA LEU A 141 7.39 3.62 11.89
C LEU A 141 7.74 4.07 13.31
N LYS A 142 7.59 3.19 14.30
CA LYS A 142 7.99 3.47 15.69
C LYS A 142 9.46 3.89 15.79
N SER A 143 10.33 3.13 15.12
CA SER A 143 11.78 3.39 15.10
C SER A 143 12.13 4.68 14.35
N ALA A 144 11.52 4.90 13.18
CA ALA A 144 11.82 6.04 12.31
C ALA A 144 11.37 7.38 12.92
N PHE A 145 10.25 7.38 13.64
CA PHE A 145 9.66 8.58 14.23
C PHE A 145 9.80 8.65 15.75
N GLU A 146 10.64 7.79 16.34
CA GLU A 146 11.04 7.82 17.75
C GLU A 146 9.83 7.91 18.71
N THR A 147 8.80 7.09 18.45
CA THR A 147 7.57 7.06 19.25
C THR A 147 7.04 5.64 19.42
N ASP A 148 6.48 5.35 20.59
CA ASP A 148 5.74 4.11 20.86
C ASP A 148 4.22 4.28 20.68
N VAL A 149 3.75 5.50 20.45
CA VAL A 149 2.32 5.83 20.37
C VAL A 149 1.88 5.71 18.91
N VAL A 150 1.59 4.48 18.50
CA VAL A 150 1.09 4.15 17.16
C VAL A 150 -0.22 3.38 17.29
N GLU A 151 -1.29 3.91 16.71
CA GLU A 151 -2.58 3.21 16.59
C GLU A 151 -2.74 2.63 15.19
N VAL A 152 -3.31 1.44 15.09
CA VAL A 152 -3.46 0.72 13.82
C VAL A 152 -4.87 0.17 13.72
N ARG A 153 -5.52 0.41 12.57
CA ARG A 153 -6.76 -0.26 12.18
C ARG A 153 -6.49 -1.11 10.95
N GLU A 154 -6.86 -2.38 11.02
CA GLU A 154 -6.74 -3.31 9.90
C GLU A 154 -8.05 -3.36 9.10
N LEU A 155 -7.93 -3.30 7.78
CA LEU A 155 -9.00 -3.51 6.81
C LEU A 155 -8.60 -4.62 5.84
N LEU A 156 -9.47 -5.62 5.67
CA LEU A 156 -9.29 -6.67 4.66
C LEU A 156 -9.94 -6.23 3.34
N ARG A 157 -9.12 -5.92 2.34
CA ARG A 157 -9.60 -5.36 1.07
C ARG A 157 -10.22 -6.45 0.22
N GLY A 158 -11.47 -6.28 -0.20
CA GLY A 158 -12.16 -7.24 -1.06
C GLY A 158 -12.83 -8.42 -0.34
N GLU A 159 -12.76 -8.48 1.00
CA GLU A 159 -13.37 -9.56 1.80
C GLU A 159 -14.87 -9.74 1.50
N GLU A 160 -15.65 -8.66 1.50
CA GLU A 160 -17.11 -8.74 1.33
C GLU A 160 -17.54 -9.24 -0.04
N ILE A 161 -16.74 -9.01 -1.08
CA ILE A 161 -17.04 -9.48 -2.44
C ILE A 161 -16.93 -10.99 -2.48
N VAL A 162 -15.91 -11.54 -1.81
CA VAL A 162 -15.70 -12.99 -1.77
C VAL A 162 -16.69 -13.65 -0.80
N ALA A 163 -16.95 -13.05 0.37
CA ALA A 163 -17.85 -13.60 1.38
C ALA A 163 -19.32 -13.63 0.95
N LYS A 164 -19.83 -12.59 0.25
CA LYS A 164 -21.23 -12.54 -0.21
C LYS A 164 -21.51 -13.55 -1.32
N GLU A 165 -20.51 -13.84 -2.16
CA GLU A 165 -20.66 -14.77 -3.28
C GLU A 165 -20.47 -16.24 -2.86
N ILE A 166 -19.73 -16.55 -1.78
CA ILE A 166 -19.66 -17.91 -1.21
C ILE A 166 -20.95 -18.28 -0.46
N ALA A 167 -21.65 -17.29 0.10
CA ALA A 167 -22.86 -17.50 0.89
C ALA A 167 -24.16 -17.49 0.05
N ALA A 168 -24.09 -17.16 -1.24
CA ALA A 168 -25.20 -17.14 -2.20
C ALA A 168 -25.32 -18.48 -2.95
#